data_AF-A0A1I3ZHU4-F1
#
_entry.id   AF-A0A1I3ZHU4-F1
#
_cell.length_a   1.000
_cell.length_b   1.000
_cell.length_c   1.000
_cell.angle_alpha   90.00
_cell.angle_beta   90.00
_cell.angle_gamma   90.00
#
_symmetry.space_group_name_H-M   'P 1'
#
loop_
_entity.id
_entity.type
_entity.pdbx_description
1 polymer ?
#
loop_
_entity_poly.entity_id
_entity_poly.type
_entity_poly.pdbx_seq_one_letter_code
_entity_poly.pdbx_strand_id
1 'polypeptide(L)'
;MIVAAPEFYCSYYLSQLLSIYLNLHPQVQMKLLCYNSKETIKLVEANQADIGIVAGKCNRPGIEEILIDQEDLVLVAHPQMVKSRSASELFQVYPFITYDLEGVIKECLDEIQCKPASTIECGSEEAIKRAVLSQTGIALISDVMIEEEVKQPTFRV
;
A
#
# COMPACT_ATOMS: atom_id res chain seq x y z
N MET A 1 22.87 -8.30 2.34
CA MET A 1 21.46 -8.52 2.75
C MET A 1 20.55 -7.78 1.80
N ILE A 2 19.54 -8.45 1.26
CA ILE A 2 18.56 -7.92 0.33
C ILE A 2 17.20 -7.96 1.02
N VAL A 3 16.55 -6.81 1.15
CA VAL A 3 15.19 -6.67 1.69
C VAL A 3 14.29 -6.23 0.55
N ALA A 4 13.15 -6.90 0.38
CA ALA A 4 12.12 -6.52 -0.59
C ALA A 4 10.82 -6.12 0.13
N ALA A 5 10.19 -5.04 -0.30
CA ALA A 5 8.92 -4.59 0.27
C ALA A 5 8.17 -3.62 -0.68
N PRO A 6 6.85 -3.46 -0.51
CA PRO A 6 6.06 -2.36 -1.08
C PRO A 6 6.66 -0.97 -0.82
N GLU A 7 6.32 -0.02 -1.71
CA GLU A 7 6.76 1.38 -1.64
C GLU A 7 6.39 2.02 -0.30
N PHE A 8 5.20 1.71 0.20
CA PHE A 8 4.74 2.16 1.51
C PHE A 8 5.67 1.72 2.64
N TYR A 9 5.95 0.43 2.79
CA TYR A 9 6.83 -0.06 3.86
C TYR A 9 8.27 0.42 3.70
N CYS A 10 8.76 0.57 2.46
CA CYS A 10 10.06 1.16 2.18
C CYS A 10 10.14 2.60 2.70
N SER A 11 9.12 3.41 2.42
CA SER A 11 9.13 4.86 2.65
C SER A 11 8.82 5.23 4.09
N TYR A 12 7.83 4.57 4.71
CA TYR A 12 7.34 4.96 6.04
C TYR A 12 8.04 4.22 7.19
N TYR A 13 8.45 2.97 6.99
CA TYR A 13 9.00 2.13 8.08
C TYR A 13 10.50 1.86 7.90
N LEU A 14 10.88 1.25 6.78
CA LEU A 14 12.25 0.78 6.58
C LEU A 14 13.25 1.94 6.54
N SER A 15 12.90 3.06 5.91
CA SER A 15 13.75 4.25 5.85
C SER A 15 14.29 4.68 7.24
N GLN A 16 13.45 4.63 8.28
CA GLN A 16 13.81 4.97 9.65
C GLN A 16 14.70 3.89 10.29
N LEU A 17 14.35 2.62 10.07
CA LEU A 17 15.08 1.47 10.64
C LEU A 17 16.48 1.30 10.03
N LEU A 18 16.65 1.62 8.74
CA LEU A 18 17.92 1.48 8.04
C LEU A 18 19.03 2.29 8.70
N SER A 19 18.74 3.51 9.16
CA SER A 19 19.74 4.35 9.83
C SER A 19 20.24 3.70 11.13
N ILE A 20 19.32 3.17 11.93
CA ILE A 20 19.63 2.47 13.19
C ILE A 20 20.46 1.22 12.89
N TYR A 21 20.04 0.41 11.92
CA TYR A 21 20.71 -0.84 11.58
C TYR A 21 22.13 -0.63 11.02
N LEU A 22 22.32 0.37 10.16
CA LEU A 22 23.64 0.73 9.62
C LEU A 22 24.59 1.24 10.71
N ASN A 23 24.09 1.97 11.71
CA ASN A 23 24.90 2.42 12.84
C ASN A 23 25.36 1.23 13.73
N LEU A 24 24.49 0.24 13.94
CA LEU A 24 24.82 -0.97 14.69
C LEU A 24 25.73 -1.92 13.91
N HIS A 25 25.64 -1.94 12.58
CA HIS A 25 26.40 -2.82 11.71
C HIS A 25 27.07 -2.06 10.54
N PRO A 26 28.12 -1.24 10.79
CA PRO A 26 28.67 -0.33 9.77
C PRO A 26 29.26 -0.99 8.51
N GLN A 27 29.56 -2.28 8.58
CA GLN A 27 30.15 -3.03 7.45
C GLN A 27 29.11 -3.76 6.60
N VAL A 28 27.82 -3.72 6.97
CA VAL A 28 26.79 -4.44 6.24
C VAL A 28 26.54 -3.80 4.88
N GLN A 29 26.47 -4.63 3.83
CA GLN A 29 25.97 -4.21 2.52
C GLN A 29 24.50 -4.58 2.39
N MET A 30 23.65 -3.56 2.26
CA MET A 30 22.20 -3.72 2.10
C MET A 30 21.74 -3.28 0.71
N LYS A 31 20.77 -4.02 0.17
CA LYS A 31 20.00 -3.63 -1.01
C LYS A 31 18.53 -3.64 -0.65
N LEU A 32 17.85 -2.52 -0.89
CA LEU A 32 16.40 -2.42 -0.75
C LEU A 32 15.77 -2.55 -2.13
N LEU A 33 14.78 -3.43 -2.25
CA LEU A 33 14.00 -3.67 -3.45
C LEU A 33 12.56 -3.21 -3.22
N CYS A 34 12.08 -2.29 -4.04
CA CYS A 34 10.73 -1.74 -3.92
C CYS A 34 9.80 -2.44 -4.93
N TYR A 35 8.90 -3.29 -4.44
CA TYR A 35 7.95 -4.08 -5.23
C TYR A 35 6.68 -4.36 -4.43
N ASN A 36 5.52 -4.55 -5.07
CA ASN A 36 4.29 -4.95 -4.36
C ASN A 36 4.46 -6.27 -3.57
N SER A 37 3.48 -6.60 -2.74
CA SER A 37 3.50 -7.81 -1.90
C SER A 37 3.67 -9.09 -2.72
N LYS A 38 2.98 -9.21 -3.86
CA LYS A 38 3.02 -10.39 -4.73
C LYS A 38 4.41 -10.62 -5.32
N GLU A 39 5.07 -9.56 -5.75
CA GLU A 39 6.40 -9.59 -6.37
C GLU A 39 7.45 -9.83 -5.29
N THR A 40 7.29 -9.21 -4.12
CA THR A 40 8.13 -9.43 -2.94
C THR A 40 8.13 -10.91 -2.52
N ILE A 41 6.96 -11.56 -2.44
CA ILE A 41 6.85 -12.99 -2.13
C ILE A 41 7.66 -13.82 -3.14
N LYS A 42 7.51 -13.54 -4.45
CA LYS A 42 8.26 -14.27 -5.50
C LYS A 42 9.76 -14.10 -5.36
N LEU A 43 10.23 -12.91 -4.96
CA LEU A 43 11.66 -12.66 -4.77
C LEU A 43 12.22 -13.47 -3.60
N VAL A 44 11.47 -13.58 -2.50
CA VAL A 44 11.86 -14.43 -1.36
C VAL A 44 11.82 -15.91 -1.74
N GLU A 45 10.74 -16.38 -2.38
CA GLU A 45 10.63 -17.77 -2.87
C GLU A 45 11.78 -18.15 -3.80
N ALA A 46 12.24 -17.22 -4.64
CA ALA A 46 13.33 -17.43 -5.58
C ALA A 46 14.74 -17.23 -4.97
N ASN A 47 14.86 -17.01 -3.65
CA ASN A 47 16.10 -16.64 -2.95
C ASN A 47 16.81 -15.41 -3.56
N GLN A 48 16.04 -14.48 -4.13
CA GLN A 48 16.52 -13.20 -4.66
C GLN A 48 16.42 -12.06 -3.64
N ALA A 49 15.62 -12.24 -2.59
CA ALA A 49 15.57 -11.42 -1.39
C ALA A 49 15.73 -12.29 -0.14
N ASP A 50 16.48 -11.80 0.84
CA ASP A 50 16.68 -12.49 2.12
C ASP A 50 15.46 -12.31 3.05
N ILE A 51 14.83 -11.13 2.99
CA ILE A 51 13.66 -10.76 3.79
C ILE A 51 12.62 -10.08 2.89
N GLY A 52 11.36 -10.47 3.05
CA GLY A 52 10.21 -9.80 2.43
C GLY A 52 9.29 -9.20 3.48
N ILE A 53 8.93 -7.92 3.33
CA ILE A 53 7.83 -7.29 4.08
C ILE A 53 6.65 -7.14 3.14
N VAL A 54 5.49 -7.66 3.53
CA VAL A 54 4.32 -7.75 2.66
C VAL A 54 3.04 -7.42 3.41
N ALA A 55 2.07 -6.87 2.68
CA ALA A 55 0.69 -6.78 3.15
C ALA A 55 -0.02 -8.12 2.92
N GLY A 56 -0.72 -8.60 3.95
CA GLY A 56 -1.44 -9.87 3.91
C GLY A 56 -0.55 -11.10 4.11
N LYS A 57 -1.15 -12.28 4.01
CA LYS A 57 -0.46 -13.56 4.29
C LYS A 57 0.24 -14.11 3.05
N CYS A 58 1.43 -14.68 3.25
CA CYS A 58 2.21 -15.31 2.19
C CYS A 58 1.78 -16.77 1.98
N ASN A 59 1.60 -17.53 3.07
CA ASN A 59 1.19 -18.94 3.08
C ASN A 59 2.00 -19.85 2.11
N ARG A 60 3.31 -19.61 1.96
CA ARG A 60 4.18 -20.39 1.07
C ARG A 60 5.01 -21.42 1.83
N PRO A 61 5.06 -22.69 1.38
CA PRO A 61 5.95 -23.68 1.97
C PRO A 61 7.42 -23.24 1.92
N GLY A 62 8.14 -23.39 3.02
CA GLY A 62 9.55 -23.01 3.10
C GLY A 62 9.81 -21.54 3.39
N ILE A 63 8.77 -20.72 3.55
CA ILE A 63 8.86 -19.34 4.04
C ILE A 63 8.34 -19.28 5.47
N GLU A 64 9.15 -18.75 6.38
CA GLU A 64 8.70 -18.38 7.73
C GLU A 64 8.01 -17.02 7.66
N GLU A 65 6.80 -16.95 8.23
CA GLU A 65 5.99 -15.72 8.27
C GLU A 65 5.86 -15.24 9.71
N ILE A 66 6.13 -13.96 9.94
CA ILE A 66 6.02 -13.30 11.24
C ILE A 66 5.13 -12.08 11.07
N LEU A 67 4.04 -12.01 11.87
CA LEU A 67 3.21 -10.82 11.94
C LEU A 67 3.98 -9.71 12.68
N ILE A 68 4.25 -8.61 11.98
CA ILE A 68 4.98 -7.46 12.53
C ILE A 68 4.05 -6.33 12.98
N ASP A 69 2.93 -6.11 12.27
CA ASP A 69 1.95 -5.08 12.59
C ASP A 69 0.61 -5.33 11.88
N GLN A 70 -0.40 -4.52 12.22
CA GLN A 70 -1.69 -4.44 11.53
C GLN A 70 -1.92 -3.01 11.04
N GLU A 71 -2.48 -2.89 9.84
CA GLU A 71 -2.63 -1.63 9.14
C GLU A 71 -4.07 -1.51 8.63
N ASP A 72 -4.67 -0.33 8.80
CA ASP A 72 -6.00 -0.03 8.28
C ASP A 72 -5.90 0.63 6.90
N LEU A 73 -6.62 0.06 5.93
CA LEU A 73 -6.84 0.70 4.63
C LEU A 73 -8.14 1.50 4.67
N VAL A 74 -8.06 2.78 4.31
CA VAL A 74 -9.20 3.68 4.29
C VAL A 74 -9.57 4.07 2.87
N LEU A 75 -10.86 4.27 2.63
CA LEU A 75 -11.35 4.79 1.35
C LEU A 75 -11.08 6.29 1.26
N VAL A 76 -10.21 6.67 0.34
CA VAL A 76 -9.81 8.07 0.16
C VAL A 76 -10.42 8.63 -1.12
N ALA A 77 -11.05 9.79 -0.98
CA ALA A 77 -11.59 10.58 -2.08
C ALA A 77 -11.39 12.07 -1.81
N HIS A 78 -11.24 12.86 -2.87
CA HIS A 78 -11.19 14.32 -2.72
C HIS A 78 -12.56 14.87 -2.25
N PRO A 79 -12.65 15.82 -1.30
CA PRO A 79 -13.94 16.28 -0.74
C PRO A 79 -14.94 16.79 -1.77
N GLN A 80 -14.45 17.40 -2.86
CA GLN A 80 -15.30 17.88 -3.95
C GLN A 80 -16.02 16.73 -4.69
N MET A 81 -15.54 15.49 -4.58
CA MET A 81 -16.13 14.28 -5.15
C MET A 81 -17.15 13.64 -4.20
N VAL A 82 -17.05 13.87 -2.89
CA VAL A 82 -17.83 13.17 -1.86
C VAL A 82 -19.24 13.75 -1.67
N LYS A 83 -19.59 14.89 -2.30
CA LYS A 83 -20.86 15.68 -2.19
C LYS A 83 -22.17 14.87 -1.94
N SER A 84 -22.33 14.31 -0.74
CA SER A 84 -23.42 13.42 -0.30
C SER A 84 -23.48 12.04 -0.96
N ARG A 85 -22.38 11.53 -1.52
CA ARG A 85 -22.32 10.18 -2.09
C ARG A 85 -21.93 9.16 -1.03
N SER A 86 -22.59 8.01 -1.03
CA SER A 86 -22.15 6.80 -0.33
C SER A 86 -20.88 6.22 -0.97
N ALA A 87 -20.16 5.36 -0.25
CA ALA A 87 -18.99 4.66 -0.76
C ALA A 87 -19.31 3.89 -2.06
N SER A 88 -20.41 3.14 -2.08
CA SER A 88 -20.85 2.38 -3.25
C SER A 88 -21.04 3.28 -4.49
N GLU A 89 -21.68 4.45 -4.32
CA GLU A 89 -21.85 5.42 -5.41
C GLU A 89 -20.52 5.97 -5.91
N LEU A 90 -19.54 6.19 -5.03
CA LEU A 90 -18.21 6.63 -5.44
C LEU A 90 -17.55 5.59 -6.36
N PHE A 91 -17.61 4.30 -6.01
CA PHE A 91 -17.08 3.20 -6.84
C PHE A 91 -17.78 3.05 -8.20
N GLN A 92 -19.01 3.55 -8.34
CA GLN A 92 -19.73 3.56 -9.63
C GLN A 92 -19.43 4.79 -10.48
N VAL A 93 -19.13 5.94 -9.86
CA VAL A 93 -18.97 7.23 -10.55
C VAL A 93 -17.51 7.52 -10.90
N TYR A 94 -16.56 7.07 -10.07
CA TYR A 94 -15.15 7.39 -10.19
C TYR A 94 -14.30 6.13 -10.37
N PRO A 95 -13.20 6.21 -11.12
CA PRO A 95 -12.30 5.07 -11.25
C PRO A 95 -11.65 4.77 -9.89
N PHE A 96 -11.55 3.48 -9.57
CA PHE A 96 -10.78 3.00 -8.43
C PHE A 96 -9.31 2.84 -8.83
N ILE A 97 -8.42 3.57 -8.16
CA ILE A 97 -6.99 3.59 -8.44
C ILE A 97 -6.30 2.66 -7.45
N THR A 98 -5.60 1.65 -7.96
CA THR A 98 -4.97 0.61 -7.15
C THR A 98 -3.75 0.03 -7.85
N TYR A 99 -2.91 -0.71 -7.13
CA TYR A 99 -1.82 -1.47 -7.74
C TYR A 99 -2.35 -2.67 -8.52
N ASP A 100 -3.20 -3.47 -7.87
CA ASP A 100 -3.96 -4.57 -8.47
C ASP A 100 -5.30 -4.76 -7.73
N LEU A 101 -6.12 -5.72 -8.19
CA LEU A 101 -7.39 -6.12 -7.57
C LEU A 101 -7.29 -7.49 -6.91
N GLU A 102 -6.11 -7.84 -6.41
CA GLU A 102 -5.83 -9.10 -5.73
C GLU A 102 -5.44 -8.85 -4.26
N GLY A 103 -5.18 -9.93 -3.52
CA GLY A 103 -4.71 -9.89 -2.15
C GLY A 103 -5.58 -9.02 -1.22
N VAL A 104 -4.91 -8.20 -0.41
CA VAL A 104 -5.55 -7.36 0.62
C VAL A 104 -6.57 -6.39 0.03
N ILE A 105 -6.31 -5.81 -1.15
CA ILE A 105 -7.25 -4.88 -1.79
C ILE A 105 -8.57 -5.60 -2.11
N LYS A 106 -8.49 -6.82 -2.64
CA LYS A 106 -9.69 -7.63 -2.90
C LYS A 106 -10.45 -7.94 -1.61
N GLU A 107 -9.74 -8.35 -0.56
CA GLU A 107 -10.33 -8.67 0.75
C GLU A 107 -11.07 -7.45 1.32
N CYS A 108 -10.47 -6.27 1.26
CA CYS A 108 -11.10 -5.02 1.70
C CYS A 108 -12.33 -4.66 0.87
N LEU A 109 -12.27 -4.80 -0.47
CA LEU A 109 -13.42 -4.53 -1.35
C LEU A 109 -14.59 -5.49 -1.07
N ASP A 110 -14.29 -6.77 -0.83
CA ASP A 110 -15.28 -7.79 -0.47
C ASP A 110 -15.91 -7.47 0.90
N GLU A 111 -15.12 -7.03 1.89
CA GLU A 111 -15.58 -6.64 3.22
C GLU A 111 -16.57 -5.46 3.17
N ILE A 112 -16.25 -4.42 2.41
CA ILE A 112 -17.13 -3.25 2.25
C ILE A 112 -18.22 -3.46 1.18
N GLN A 113 -18.30 -4.65 0.59
CA GLN A 113 -19.26 -5.04 -0.45
C GLN A 113 -19.30 -4.07 -1.64
N CYS A 114 -18.16 -3.50 -2.02
CA CYS A 114 -18.05 -2.55 -3.12
C CYS A 114 -17.30 -3.16 -4.30
N LYS A 115 -17.83 -2.90 -5.51
CA LYS A 115 -17.18 -3.31 -6.76
C LYS A 115 -16.94 -2.09 -7.64
N PRO A 116 -15.69 -1.74 -7.96
CA PRO A 116 -15.39 -0.67 -8.89
C PRO A 116 -16.03 -0.88 -10.26
N ALA A 117 -16.66 0.16 -10.82
CA ALA A 117 -17.16 0.14 -12.19
C ALA A 117 -16.04 0.30 -13.24
N SER A 118 -14.98 1.01 -12.87
CA SER A 118 -13.76 1.15 -13.66
C SER A 118 -12.55 1.26 -12.75
N THR A 119 -11.38 0.87 -13.26
CA THR A 119 -10.12 0.86 -12.51
C THR A 119 -8.98 1.51 -13.27
N ILE A 120 -8.03 2.06 -12.52
CA ILE A 120 -6.74 2.54 -13.03
C ILE A 120 -5.66 1.81 -12.24
N GLU A 121 -4.84 1.03 -12.93
CA GLU A 121 -3.70 0.36 -12.33
C GLU A 121 -2.51 1.33 -12.25
N CYS A 122 -1.90 1.44 -11.07
CA CYS A 122 -0.77 2.32 -10.82
C CYS A 122 0.25 1.64 -9.90
N GLY A 123 1.49 1.50 -10.39
CA GLY A 123 2.55 0.79 -9.69
C GLY A 123 3.26 1.59 -8.58
N SER A 124 2.70 2.71 -8.13
CA SER A 124 3.28 3.54 -7.08
C SER A 124 2.18 4.07 -6.17
N GLU A 125 2.33 3.87 -4.87
CA GLU A 125 1.36 4.34 -3.88
C GLU A 125 1.36 5.86 -3.77
N GLU A 126 2.50 6.51 -3.93
CA GLU A 126 2.56 7.97 -4.00
C GLU A 126 1.81 8.48 -5.24
N ALA A 127 1.94 7.81 -6.39
CA ALA A 127 1.19 8.18 -7.58
C ALA A 127 -0.33 7.95 -7.41
N ILE A 128 -0.75 6.86 -6.74
CA ILE A 128 -2.14 6.62 -6.37
C ILE A 128 -2.65 7.78 -5.51
N LYS A 129 -1.93 8.13 -4.42
CA LYS A 129 -2.28 9.27 -3.56
C LYS A 129 -2.43 10.55 -4.40
N ARG A 130 -1.43 10.90 -5.21
CA ARG A 130 -1.44 12.12 -6.05
C ARG A 130 -2.62 12.16 -7.04
N ALA A 131 -3.00 11.01 -7.59
CA ALA A 131 -4.15 10.92 -8.48
C ALA A 131 -5.47 11.21 -7.75
N VAL A 132 -5.63 10.70 -6.52
CA VAL A 132 -6.77 11.04 -5.65
C VAL A 132 -6.76 12.53 -5.30
N LEU A 133 -5.62 13.09 -4.91
CA LEU A 133 -5.50 14.54 -4.61
C LEU A 133 -5.88 15.41 -5.83
N SER A 134 -5.60 14.91 -7.04
CA SER A 134 -5.89 15.58 -8.31
C SER A 134 -7.31 15.30 -8.84
N GLN A 135 -8.18 14.70 -8.02
CA GLN A 135 -9.59 14.39 -8.37
C GLN A 135 -9.74 13.38 -9.52
N THR A 136 -8.72 12.56 -9.77
CA THR A 136 -8.74 11.55 -10.86
C THR A 136 -9.67 10.39 -10.53
N GLY A 137 -9.73 10.00 -9.26
CA GLY A 137 -10.45 8.82 -8.80
C GLY A 137 -10.42 8.67 -7.29
N ILE A 138 -10.77 7.48 -6.83
CA ILE A 138 -10.78 7.08 -5.42
C ILE A 138 -9.82 5.91 -5.21
N ALA A 139 -9.33 5.70 -3.99
CA ALA A 139 -8.41 4.59 -3.69
C ALA A 139 -8.61 4.06 -2.27
N LEU A 140 -8.18 2.82 -2.03
CA LEU A 140 -7.96 2.29 -0.69
C LEU A 140 -6.46 2.39 -0.43
N ILE A 141 -6.07 3.20 0.55
CA ILE A 141 -4.67 3.41 0.94
C ILE A 141 -4.57 3.50 2.46
N SER A 142 -3.35 3.34 2.99
CA SER A 142 -3.05 3.53 4.41
C SER A 142 -3.49 4.91 4.91
N ASP A 143 -4.07 4.98 6.11
CA ASP A 143 -4.40 6.26 6.75
C ASP A 143 -3.13 7.10 7.03
N VAL A 144 -2.01 6.45 7.32
CA VAL A 144 -0.68 7.05 7.49
C VAL A 144 -0.28 7.89 6.27
N MET A 145 -0.66 7.47 5.05
CA MET A 145 -0.28 8.17 3.82
C MET A 145 -1.00 9.51 3.60
N ILE A 146 -2.13 9.71 4.26
CA ILE A 146 -2.99 10.90 4.11
C ILE A 146 -3.07 11.75 5.38
N GLU A 147 -2.34 11.37 6.42
CA GLU A 147 -2.36 12.07 7.71
C GLU A 147 -2.07 13.57 7.57
N GLU A 148 -1.10 13.94 6.73
CA GLU A 148 -0.73 15.35 6.50
C GLU A 148 -1.84 16.10 5.76
N GLU A 149 -2.42 15.45 4.74
CA GLU A 149 -3.46 16.02 3.90
C GLU A 149 -4.81 16.18 4.64
N VAL A 150 -5.13 15.29 5.58
CA VAL A 150 -6.31 15.38 6.45
C VAL A 150 -6.16 16.47 7.53
N LYS A 151 -4.93 16.73 8.00
CA LYS A 151 -4.65 17.85 8.92
C LYS A 151 -4.81 19.22 8.24
N GLN A 152 -4.69 19.26 6.93
CA GLN A 152 -5.08 20.42 6.12
C GLN A 152 -6.57 20.31 5.75
N PRO A 153 -7.33 21.41 5.57
CA PRO A 153 -8.79 21.38 5.31
C PRO A 153 -9.18 20.77 3.94
N THR A 154 -8.33 19.93 3.37
CA THR A 154 -8.38 19.46 1.99
C THR A 154 -9.00 18.06 1.86
N PHE A 155 -9.22 17.28 2.94
CA PHE A 155 -9.73 15.88 2.83
C PHE A 155 -10.75 15.44 3.89
N ARG A 156 -11.49 14.37 3.54
CA ARG A 156 -12.34 13.58 4.43
C ARG A 156 -11.97 12.11 4.28
N VAL A 157 -11.82 11.43 5.41
CA VAL A 157 -11.71 9.96 5.54
C VAL A 157 -13.12 9.40 5.68
#